data_AF-A0A3B1ATD6-F1
#
_entry.id   AF-A0A3B1ATD6-F1
#
_cell.length_a   1.000
_cell.length_b   1.000
_cell.length_c   1.000
_cell.angle_alpha   90.00
_cell.angle_beta   90.00
_cell.angle_gamma   90.00
#
_symmetry.space_group_name_H-M   'P 1'
#
loop_
_entity.id
_entity.type
_entity.pdbx_description
1 polymer ?
#
loop_
_entity_poly.entity_id
_entity_poly.type
_entity_poly.pdbx_seq_one_letter_code
_entity_poly.pdbx_strand_id
1 'polypeptide(L)'
;MAISPPLALITANMNQLSLPDISIRLNDMVNDPNCSIADIGSLIFQDAALSARLLKIVNSAFYGFPSKIDTISMAITVIGTRQLRDLVLATSVIGKFQQFPEGLISIDTYWYHNLISATATRLIADKLHIRNSERFFIAGLLHDIGKLVMYLTEPEISRQVLKRMNEPHDDVTQLEIDAFGFDHATLGGELLRQWKLPDSLVEPVTYHHHPADAQYYPQETAAVSLANAIANTIEPPYSTDDDLPIDTSIWKTLGIKDSDLDDLICETRLAFSNTVSILYPKQAI
;
A
#
# COMPACT_ATOMS: atom_id res chain seq x y z
N MET A 1 -14.85 26.92 -4.90
CA MET A 1 -15.02 25.75 -5.80
C MET A 1 -16.01 24.82 -5.12
N ALA A 2 -16.94 24.21 -5.86
CA ALA A 2 -17.78 23.18 -5.26
C ALA A 2 -16.88 22.00 -4.87
N ILE A 3 -16.93 21.58 -3.61
CA ILE A 3 -16.22 20.39 -3.14
C ILE A 3 -16.79 19.21 -3.92
N SER A 4 -15.98 18.64 -4.81
CA SER A 4 -16.35 17.42 -5.52
C SER A 4 -16.18 16.25 -4.55
N PRO A 5 -17.17 15.36 -4.35
CA PRO A 5 -16.98 14.19 -3.50
C PRO A 5 -15.86 13.29 -4.07
N PRO A 6 -15.19 12.46 -3.24
CA PRO A 6 -14.10 11.57 -3.69
C PRO A 6 -14.46 10.76 -4.95
N LEU A 7 -15.68 10.24 -4.98
CA LEU A 7 -16.25 9.48 -6.10
C LEU A 7 -16.32 10.31 -7.40
N ALA A 8 -16.63 11.61 -7.32
CA ALA A 8 -16.69 12.46 -8.50
C ALA A 8 -15.29 12.67 -9.11
N LEU A 9 -14.26 12.85 -8.27
CA LEU A 9 -12.88 12.96 -8.75
C LEU A 9 -12.43 11.67 -9.43
N ILE A 10 -12.73 10.51 -8.84
CA ILE A 10 -12.43 9.21 -9.43
C ILE A 10 -13.17 9.02 -10.75
N THR A 11 -14.48 9.26 -10.76
CA THR A 11 -15.35 9.08 -11.94
C THR A 11 -14.89 9.94 -13.12
N ALA A 12 -14.54 11.20 -12.85
CA ALA A 12 -14.04 12.14 -13.87
C ALA A 12 -12.71 11.69 -14.50
N ASN A 13 -11.91 10.92 -13.76
CA ASN A 13 -10.55 10.52 -14.16
C ASN A 13 -10.42 9.00 -14.41
N MET A 14 -11.53 8.27 -14.57
CA MET A 14 -11.53 6.80 -14.66
C MET A 14 -10.59 6.23 -15.74
N ASN A 15 -10.43 6.91 -16.88
CA ASN A 15 -9.51 6.45 -17.93
C ASN A 15 -8.05 6.43 -17.45
N GLN A 16 -7.66 7.42 -16.64
CA GLN A 16 -6.32 7.51 -16.05
C GLN A 16 -6.18 6.66 -14.79
N LEU A 17 -7.27 6.41 -14.06
CA LEU A 17 -7.27 5.66 -12.80
C LEU A 17 -7.65 4.17 -12.94
N SER A 18 -8.08 3.73 -14.13
CA SER A 18 -8.42 2.34 -14.39
C SER A 18 -7.23 1.40 -14.17
N LEU A 19 -7.48 0.22 -13.60
CA LEU A 19 -6.46 -0.82 -13.59
C LEU A 19 -6.16 -1.25 -15.03
N PRO A 20 -4.91 -1.67 -15.35
CA PRO A 20 -4.62 -2.34 -16.61
C PRO A 20 -5.60 -3.51 -16.85
N ASP A 21 -5.96 -3.80 -18.10
CA ASP A 21 -6.92 -4.86 -18.42
C ASP A 21 -6.56 -6.21 -17.81
N ILE A 22 -5.26 -6.52 -17.72
CA ILE A 22 -4.74 -7.73 -17.09
C ILE A 22 -5.12 -7.82 -15.60
N SER A 23 -5.13 -6.69 -14.89
CA SER A 23 -5.49 -6.60 -13.48
C SER A 23 -7.00 -6.75 -13.25
N ILE A 24 -7.82 -6.17 -14.12
CA ILE A 24 -9.28 -6.33 -14.07
C ILE A 24 -9.66 -7.79 -14.34
N ARG A 25 -9.14 -8.36 -15.43
CA ARG A 25 -9.38 -9.77 -15.79
C ARG A 25 -8.90 -10.72 -14.71
N LEU A 26 -7.75 -10.44 -14.08
CA LEU A 26 -7.25 -11.26 -12.98
C LEU A 26 -8.18 -11.19 -11.76
N ASN A 27 -8.72 -10.02 -11.42
CA ASN A 27 -9.69 -9.90 -10.32
C ASN A 27 -10.96 -10.72 -10.61
N ASP A 28 -11.47 -10.67 -11.84
CA ASP A 28 -12.65 -11.46 -12.24
C ASP A 28 -12.34 -12.96 -12.18
N MET A 29 -11.20 -13.39 -12.71
CA MET A 29 -10.77 -14.80 -12.76
C MET A 29 -10.57 -15.41 -11.37
N VAL A 30 -10.00 -14.66 -10.42
CA VAL A 30 -9.78 -15.16 -9.05
C VAL A 30 -11.09 -15.37 -8.28
N ASN A 31 -12.16 -14.66 -8.68
CA ASN A 31 -13.49 -14.78 -8.09
C ASN A 31 -14.41 -15.74 -8.87
N ASP A 32 -14.00 -16.22 -10.04
CA ASP A 32 -14.77 -17.18 -10.85
C ASP A 32 -14.47 -18.63 -10.41
N PRO A 33 -15.47 -19.39 -9.90
CA PRO A 33 -15.27 -20.78 -9.48
C PRO A 33 -14.89 -21.73 -10.62
N ASN A 34 -15.05 -21.32 -11.89
CA ASN A 34 -14.66 -22.12 -13.05
C ASN A 34 -13.22 -21.86 -13.52
N CYS A 35 -12.53 -20.88 -12.93
CA CYS A 35 -11.20 -20.49 -13.36
C CYS A 35 -10.13 -21.29 -12.61
N SER A 36 -9.18 -21.86 -13.35
CA SER A 36 -8.09 -22.64 -12.76
C SER A 36 -6.85 -21.78 -12.45
N ILE A 37 -5.98 -22.31 -11.59
CA ILE A 37 -4.64 -21.76 -11.35
C ILE A 37 -3.85 -21.61 -12.65
N ALA A 38 -4.01 -22.55 -13.59
CA ALA A 38 -3.31 -22.51 -14.87
C ALA A 38 -3.78 -21.33 -15.72
N ASP A 39 -5.09 -21.04 -15.73
CA ASP A 39 -5.66 -19.90 -16.47
C ASP A 39 -5.12 -18.57 -15.94
N ILE A 40 -5.07 -18.42 -14.61
CA ILE A 40 -4.47 -17.25 -13.94
C ILE A 40 -2.99 -17.10 -14.31
N GLY A 41 -2.23 -18.21 -14.27
CA GLY A 41 -0.81 -18.21 -14.66
C GLY A 41 -0.61 -17.80 -16.11
N SER A 42 -1.45 -18.30 -17.02
CA SER A 42 -1.42 -17.94 -18.45
C SER A 42 -1.78 -16.48 -18.71
N LEU A 43 -2.67 -15.88 -17.93
CA LEU A 43 -2.97 -14.46 -18.03
C LEU A 43 -1.75 -13.61 -17.64
N ILE A 44 -1.15 -13.88 -16.47
CA ILE A 44 0.01 -13.12 -15.96
C ILE A 44 1.21 -13.28 -16.89
N PHE A 45 1.43 -14.48 -17.44
CA PHE A 45 2.53 -14.78 -18.35
C PHE A 45 2.49 -13.95 -19.65
N GLN A 46 1.33 -13.43 -20.06
CA GLN A 46 1.21 -12.58 -21.25
C GLN A 46 1.91 -11.22 -21.07
N ASP A 47 2.14 -10.78 -19.84
CA ASP A 47 2.90 -9.57 -19.53
C ASP A 47 4.24 -9.94 -18.87
N ALA A 48 5.32 -9.88 -19.67
CA ALA A 48 6.67 -10.21 -19.22
C ALA A 48 7.19 -9.24 -18.14
N ALA A 49 6.77 -7.96 -18.17
CA ALA A 49 7.20 -6.96 -17.19
C ALA A 49 6.47 -7.14 -15.84
N LEU A 50 5.18 -7.45 -15.87
CA LEU A 50 4.43 -7.87 -14.69
C LEU A 50 4.98 -9.17 -14.11
N SER A 51 5.20 -10.18 -14.96
CA SER A 51 5.77 -11.47 -14.55
C SER A 51 7.14 -11.31 -13.88
N ALA A 52 8.02 -10.48 -14.44
CA ALA A 52 9.33 -10.21 -13.85
C ALA A 52 9.24 -9.48 -12.51
N ARG A 53 8.41 -8.43 -12.40
CA ARG A 53 8.19 -7.70 -11.13
C ARG A 53 7.61 -8.62 -10.06
N LEU A 54 6.64 -9.45 -10.45
CA LEU A 54 6.01 -10.39 -9.55
C LEU A 54 7.02 -11.43 -9.05
N LEU A 55 7.75 -12.10 -9.94
CA LEU A 55 8.80 -13.06 -9.54
C LEU A 55 9.87 -12.40 -8.66
N LYS A 56 10.17 -11.12 -8.88
CA LYS A 56 11.13 -10.37 -8.06
C LYS A 56 10.63 -10.19 -6.62
N ILE A 57 9.35 -9.86 -6.45
CA ILE A 57 8.74 -9.72 -5.12
C ILE A 57 8.56 -11.09 -4.46
N VAL A 58 8.15 -12.10 -5.22
CA VAL A 58 8.05 -13.51 -4.79
C VAL A 58 9.37 -14.05 -4.25
N ASN A 59 10.49 -13.64 -4.84
CA ASN A 59 11.84 -14.04 -4.40
C ASN A 59 12.47 -13.08 -3.39
N SER A 60 11.76 -12.03 -2.97
CA SER A 60 12.30 -11.13 -1.96
C SER A 60 12.33 -11.82 -0.59
N ALA A 61 13.13 -11.25 0.33
CA ALA A 61 13.20 -11.71 1.71
C ALA A 61 11.81 -11.79 2.38
N PHE A 62 10.83 -11.04 1.88
CA PHE A 62 9.41 -11.17 2.21
C PHE A 62 8.96 -12.64 2.26
N TYR A 63 9.01 -13.38 1.15
CA TYR A 63 8.48 -14.75 1.17
C TYR A 63 9.44 -15.76 1.78
N GLY A 64 10.73 -15.41 1.88
CA GLY A 64 11.73 -16.22 2.60
C GLY A 64 11.84 -17.66 2.10
N PHE A 65 11.50 -17.92 0.83
CA PHE A 65 11.46 -19.28 0.31
C PHE A 65 12.87 -19.89 0.28
N PRO A 66 13.01 -21.18 0.69
CA PRO A 66 14.31 -21.84 0.76
C PRO A 66 14.96 -22.04 -0.60
N SER A 67 14.17 -21.96 -1.68
CA SER A 67 14.64 -22.03 -3.06
C SER A 67 14.01 -20.91 -3.89
N LYS A 68 14.77 -20.42 -4.88
CA LYS A 68 14.30 -19.41 -5.83
C LYS A 68 13.09 -19.92 -6.62
N ILE A 69 12.05 -19.09 -6.69
CA ILE A 69 10.85 -19.30 -7.49
C ILE A 69 11.05 -18.68 -8.88
N ASP A 70 11.06 -19.48 -9.94
CA ASP A 70 11.39 -19.04 -11.30
C ASP A 70 10.20 -19.07 -12.27
N THR A 71 9.03 -19.53 -11.82
CA THR A 71 7.80 -19.60 -12.64
C THR A 71 6.59 -19.00 -11.92
N ILE A 72 5.68 -18.42 -12.70
CA ILE A 72 4.42 -17.85 -12.18
C ILE A 72 3.54 -18.94 -11.57
N SER A 73 3.48 -20.13 -12.17
CA SER A 73 2.72 -21.26 -11.63
C SER A 73 3.21 -21.69 -10.25
N MET A 74 4.54 -21.68 -10.03
CA MET A 74 5.12 -21.94 -8.72
C MET A 74 4.80 -20.80 -7.74
N ALA A 75 4.87 -19.53 -8.18
CA ALA A 75 4.44 -18.39 -7.37
C ALA A 75 2.98 -18.51 -6.92
N ILE A 76 2.05 -18.87 -7.83
CA ILE A 76 0.64 -19.11 -7.48
C ILE A 76 0.50 -20.24 -6.46
N THR A 77 1.26 -21.32 -6.64
CA THR A 77 1.16 -22.53 -5.79
C THR A 77 1.59 -22.23 -4.36
N VAL A 78 2.68 -21.48 -4.20
CA VAL A 78 3.28 -21.25 -2.88
C VAL A 78 2.62 -20.07 -2.15
N ILE A 79 2.14 -19.06 -2.88
CA ILE A 79 1.56 -17.83 -2.30
C ILE A 79 0.03 -17.86 -2.27
N GLY A 80 -0.59 -18.58 -3.19
CA GLY A 80 -2.03 -18.61 -3.38
C GLY A 80 -2.52 -17.60 -4.44
N THR A 81 -3.66 -17.93 -5.07
CA THR A 81 -4.24 -17.13 -6.17
C THR A 81 -4.69 -15.74 -5.73
N ARG A 82 -5.26 -15.61 -4.52
CA ARG A 82 -5.77 -14.33 -3.99
C ARG A 82 -4.64 -13.35 -3.69
N GLN A 83 -3.61 -13.81 -3.00
CA GLN A 83 -2.42 -13.04 -2.68
C GLN A 83 -1.67 -12.63 -3.94
N LEU A 84 -1.56 -13.54 -4.91
CA LEU A 84 -0.94 -13.21 -6.20
C LEU A 84 -1.73 -12.14 -6.96
N ARG A 85 -3.07 -12.23 -6.97
CA ARG A 85 -3.93 -11.18 -7.53
C ARG A 85 -3.62 -9.85 -6.87
N ASP A 86 -3.65 -9.79 -5.56
CA ASP A 86 -3.43 -8.55 -4.82
C ASP A 86 -2.05 -7.96 -5.11
N LEU A 87 -1.02 -8.81 -5.25
CA LEU A 87 0.32 -8.40 -5.65
C LEU A 87 0.38 -7.88 -7.10
N VAL A 88 -0.33 -8.53 -8.03
CA VAL A 88 -0.46 -8.05 -9.41
C VAL A 88 -1.18 -6.69 -9.42
N LEU A 89 -2.24 -6.53 -8.65
CA LEU A 89 -2.96 -5.26 -8.55
C LEU A 89 -2.05 -4.16 -8.02
N ALA A 90 -1.36 -4.41 -6.91
CA ALA A 90 -0.40 -3.47 -6.35
C ALA A 90 0.70 -3.12 -7.36
N THR A 91 1.34 -4.11 -7.99
CA THR A 91 2.42 -3.91 -8.99
C THR A 91 1.98 -3.25 -10.29
N SER A 92 0.74 -3.48 -10.73
CA SER A 92 0.14 -2.84 -11.90
C SER A 92 -0.14 -1.37 -11.66
N VAL A 93 -0.59 -1.01 -10.45
CA VAL A 93 -0.66 0.38 -10.00
C VAL A 93 0.74 0.99 -10.13
N ILE A 94 1.79 0.40 -9.53
CA ILE A 94 3.18 0.91 -9.65
C ILE A 94 3.57 1.22 -11.09
N GLY A 95 3.24 0.32 -12.02
CA GLY A 95 3.54 0.50 -13.45
C GLY A 95 2.82 1.68 -14.10
N LYS A 96 1.57 1.93 -13.71
CA LYS A 96 0.75 3.01 -14.28
C LYS A 96 1.20 4.40 -13.79
N PHE A 97 1.71 4.47 -12.56
CA PHE A 97 2.11 5.73 -11.92
C PHE A 97 3.61 6.08 -12.14
N GLN A 98 4.30 5.55 -13.15
CA GLN A 98 5.75 5.85 -13.34
C GLN A 98 6.05 7.28 -13.87
N GLN A 99 5.04 8.04 -14.27
CA GLN A 99 5.19 9.42 -14.76
C GLN A 99 4.45 10.38 -13.84
N PHE A 100 5.14 10.93 -12.85
CA PHE A 100 4.62 12.01 -12.02
C PHE A 100 4.88 13.37 -12.66
N PRO A 101 3.99 14.35 -12.43
CA PRO A 101 4.29 15.75 -12.70
C PRO A 101 5.60 16.14 -12.01
N GLU A 102 6.55 16.67 -12.78
CA GLU A 102 7.89 16.99 -12.28
C GLU A 102 7.83 17.90 -11.02
N GLY A 103 8.64 17.55 -10.02
CA GLY A 103 8.84 18.37 -8.82
C GLY A 103 7.74 18.34 -7.77
N LEU A 104 6.79 17.38 -7.80
CA LEU A 104 5.86 17.14 -6.68
C LEU A 104 6.49 16.22 -5.62
N ILE A 105 6.76 14.97 -5.99
CA ILE A 105 7.26 13.92 -5.11
C ILE A 105 8.30 13.08 -5.84
N SER A 106 9.31 12.62 -5.10
CA SER A 106 10.19 11.56 -5.57
C SER A 106 9.42 10.25 -5.55
N ILE A 107 9.26 9.62 -6.72
CA ILE A 107 8.57 8.33 -6.82
C ILE A 107 9.27 7.25 -5.98
N ASP A 108 10.59 7.31 -5.90
CA ASP A 108 11.36 6.40 -5.06
C ASP A 108 11.00 6.59 -3.57
N THR A 109 10.82 7.83 -3.12
CA THR A 109 10.44 8.12 -1.72
C THR A 109 9.04 7.63 -1.39
N TYR A 110 8.06 7.89 -2.25
CA TYR A 110 6.71 7.32 -2.09
C TYR A 110 6.76 5.78 -2.02
N TRP A 111 7.56 5.16 -2.89
CA TRP A 111 7.69 3.69 -2.90
C TRP A 111 8.35 3.14 -1.65
N TYR A 112 9.39 3.81 -1.16
CA TYR A 112 10.04 3.40 0.07
C TYR A 112 9.06 3.45 1.22
N HIS A 113 8.30 4.55 1.38
CA HIS A 113 7.35 4.70 2.49
C HIS A 113 6.32 3.58 2.52
N ASN A 114 5.69 3.33 1.37
CA ASN A 114 4.67 2.29 1.25
C ASN A 114 5.26 0.88 1.43
N LEU A 115 6.51 0.66 1.02
CA LEU A 115 7.18 -0.63 1.18
C LEU A 115 7.61 -0.88 2.63
N ILE A 116 8.07 0.16 3.34
CA ILE A 116 8.34 0.08 4.78
C ILE A 116 7.03 -0.18 5.53
N SER A 117 5.99 0.60 5.23
CA SER A 117 4.66 0.43 5.81
C SER A 117 4.12 -0.98 5.58
N ALA A 118 4.22 -1.50 4.35
CA ALA A 118 3.85 -2.88 4.04
C ALA A 118 4.64 -3.90 4.87
N THR A 119 5.96 -3.70 4.99
CA THR A 119 6.86 -4.58 5.77
C THR A 119 6.50 -4.56 7.25
N ALA A 120 6.34 -3.39 7.86
CA ALA A 120 5.93 -3.23 9.25
C ALA A 120 4.55 -3.83 9.51
N THR A 121 3.57 -3.56 8.63
CA THR A 121 2.18 -4.06 8.79
C THR A 121 2.16 -5.58 8.86
N ARG A 122 2.98 -6.24 8.04
CA ARG A 122 3.15 -7.69 8.10
C ARG A 122 3.89 -8.15 9.35
N LEU A 123 5.00 -7.52 9.72
CA LEU A 123 5.76 -7.91 10.92
C LEU A 123 4.87 -7.89 12.16
N ILE A 124 4.02 -6.86 12.26
CA ILE A 124 2.98 -6.77 13.29
C ILE A 124 2.06 -8.00 13.21
N ALA A 125 1.50 -8.31 12.04
CA ALA A 125 0.63 -9.48 11.87
C ALA A 125 1.30 -10.82 12.21
N ASP A 126 2.58 -10.99 11.86
CA ASP A 126 3.37 -12.19 12.14
C ASP A 126 3.60 -12.36 13.65
N LYS A 127 3.92 -11.28 14.37
CA LYS A 127 4.04 -11.28 15.85
C LYS A 127 2.72 -11.62 16.54
N LEU A 128 1.59 -11.22 15.95
CA LEU A 128 0.25 -11.53 16.44
C LEU A 128 -0.22 -12.94 16.04
N HIS A 129 0.62 -13.71 15.33
CA HIS A 129 0.31 -15.03 14.81
C HIS A 129 -0.97 -15.05 13.97
N ILE A 130 -1.24 -13.96 13.26
CA ILE A 130 -2.41 -13.84 12.39
C ILE A 130 -2.15 -14.67 11.13
N ARG A 131 -3.12 -15.53 10.79
CA ARG A 131 -3.06 -16.33 9.56
C ARG A 131 -3.27 -15.41 8.35
N ASN A 132 -2.55 -15.69 7.26
CA ASN A 132 -2.56 -14.90 6.02
C ASN A 132 -2.01 -13.48 6.20
N SER A 133 -0.85 -13.34 6.85
CA SER A 133 -0.17 -12.05 7.06
C SER A 133 0.25 -11.34 5.77
N GLU A 134 0.18 -12.02 4.62
CA GLU A 134 0.38 -11.42 3.31
C GLU A 134 -0.66 -10.34 3.01
N ARG A 135 -1.91 -10.49 3.48
CA ARG A 135 -2.96 -9.47 3.28
C ARG A 135 -2.64 -8.16 3.99
N PHE A 136 -1.96 -8.24 5.13
CA PHE A 136 -1.51 -7.09 5.92
C PHE A 136 -0.44 -6.30 5.16
N PHE A 137 0.48 -7.00 4.50
CA PHE A 137 1.46 -6.36 3.63
C PHE A 137 0.79 -5.58 2.49
N ILE A 138 -0.20 -6.19 1.82
CA ILE A 138 -0.92 -5.54 0.71
C ILE A 138 -1.65 -4.29 1.20
N ALA A 139 -2.33 -4.37 2.36
CA ALA A 139 -3.00 -3.22 2.96
C ALA A 139 -2.00 -2.08 3.24
N GLY A 140 -0.85 -2.39 3.85
CA GLY A 140 0.21 -1.41 4.09
C GLY A 140 0.84 -0.85 2.80
N LEU A 141 0.91 -1.64 1.73
CA LEU A 141 1.44 -1.17 0.44
C LEU A 141 0.49 -0.20 -0.28
N LEU A 142 -0.82 -0.39 -0.10
CA LEU A 142 -1.87 0.36 -0.78
C LEU A 142 -2.43 1.54 0.05
N HIS A 143 -2.07 1.67 1.32
CA HIS A 143 -2.70 2.62 2.24
C HIS A 143 -2.71 4.07 1.72
N ASP A 144 -1.61 4.49 1.09
CA ASP A 144 -1.41 5.85 0.59
C ASP A 144 -1.79 6.06 -0.89
N ILE A 145 -2.48 5.10 -1.50
CA ILE A 145 -2.81 5.14 -2.93
C ILE A 145 -3.64 6.38 -3.33
N GLY A 146 -4.42 6.94 -2.41
CA GLY A 146 -5.15 8.18 -2.64
C GLY A 146 -4.24 9.38 -2.91
N LYS A 147 -3.04 9.43 -2.32
CA LYS A 147 -2.07 10.49 -2.60
C LYS A 147 -1.67 10.47 -4.08
N LEU A 148 -1.50 9.28 -4.66
CA LEU A 148 -1.22 9.16 -6.09
C LEU A 148 -2.35 9.68 -6.96
N VAL A 149 -3.59 9.40 -6.58
CA VAL A 149 -4.77 9.93 -7.30
C VAL A 149 -4.78 11.46 -7.24
N MET A 150 -4.57 12.05 -6.07
CA MET A 150 -4.49 13.51 -5.91
C MET A 150 -3.37 14.11 -6.77
N TYR A 151 -2.17 13.53 -6.73
CA TYR A 151 -1.01 14.02 -7.48
C TYR A 151 -1.19 13.95 -8.99
N LEU A 152 -1.86 12.90 -9.50
CA LEU A 152 -2.13 12.76 -10.92
C LEU A 152 -3.25 13.68 -11.40
N THR A 153 -4.34 13.75 -10.65
CA THR A 153 -5.57 14.40 -11.11
C THR A 153 -5.57 15.90 -10.84
N GLU A 154 -4.94 16.32 -9.74
CA GLU A 154 -4.95 17.71 -9.27
C GLU A 154 -3.54 18.12 -8.77
N PRO A 155 -2.52 18.12 -9.64
CA PRO A 155 -1.13 18.36 -9.25
C PRO A 155 -0.87 19.74 -8.65
N GLU A 156 -1.57 20.78 -9.11
CA GLU A 156 -1.38 22.14 -8.58
C GLU A 156 -1.95 22.30 -7.18
N ILE A 157 -3.08 21.66 -6.86
CA ILE A 157 -3.66 21.66 -5.51
C ILE A 157 -2.74 20.85 -4.59
N SER A 158 -2.32 19.67 -5.04
CA SER A 158 -1.37 18.83 -4.32
C SER A 158 -0.07 19.56 -3.99
N ARG A 159 0.48 20.32 -4.95
CA ARG A 159 1.68 21.14 -4.71
C ARG A 159 1.46 22.23 -3.66
N GLN A 160 0.25 22.77 -3.54
CA GLN A 160 -0.08 23.75 -2.50
C GLN A 160 -0.14 23.11 -1.12
N VAL A 161 -0.73 21.90 -1.02
CA VAL A 161 -0.74 21.11 0.22
C VAL A 161 0.69 20.81 0.66
N LEU A 162 1.51 20.22 -0.22
CA LEU A 162 2.90 19.90 0.07
C LEU A 162 3.75 21.12 0.46
N LYS A 163 3.49 22.30 -0.12
CA LYS A 163 4.19 23.54 0.25
C LYS A 163 3.79 24.08 1.62
N ARG A 164 2.61 23.73 2.13
CA ARG A 164 2.15 24.16 3.46
C ARG A 164 2.73 23.28 4.57
N MET A 165 3.05 22.02 4.25
CA MET A 165 3.70 21.05 5.13
C MET A 165 5.16 21.42 5.42
N ASN A 166 5.40 22.56 6.07
CA ASN A 166 6.73 23.02 6.46
C ASN A 166 6.98 22.93 7.98
N GLU A 167 5.96 22.63 8.78
CA GLU A 167 6.08 22.51 10.24
C GLU A 167 5.95 21.04 10.70
N PRO A 168 6.75 20.59 11.69
CA PRO A 168 6.74 19.21 12.20
C PRO A 168 5.47 18.65 12.82
N HIS A 169 4.39 19.42 12.79
CA HIS A 169 3.12 19.02 13.40
C HIS A 169 1.93 19.31 12.48
N ASP A 170 2.19 19.57 11.20
CA ASP A 170 1.13 19.79 10.21
C ASP A 170 0.39 18.48 9.92
N ASP A 171 -0.89 18.41 10.28
CA ASP A 171 -1.76 17.29 9.92
C ASP A 171 -2.07 17.33 8.42
N VAL A 172 -1.39 16.45 7.67
CA VAL A 172 -1.58 16.31 6.22
C VAL A 172 -3.03 16.03 5.84
N THR A 173 -3.77 15.26 6.66
CA THR A 173 -5.17 14.92 6.37
C THR A 173 -6.03 16.18 6.46
N GLN A 174 -5.79 17.03 7.45
CA GLN A 174 -6.51 18.31 7.58
C GLN A 174 -6.17 19.27 6.43
N LEU A 175 -4.90 19.34 6.02
CA LEU A 175 -4.49 20.17 4.87
C LEU A 175 -5.13 19.70 3.56
N GLU A 176 -5.24 18.39 3.37
CA GLU A 176 -5.93 17.79 2.23
C GLU A 176 -7.44 18.07 2.29
N ILE A 177 -8.07 17.90 3.46
CA ILE A 177 -9.50 18.21 3.64
C ILE A 177 -9.76 19.70 3.34
N ASP A 178 -8.89 20.61 3.78
CA ASP A 178 -9.04 22.05 3.49
C ASP A 178 -8.92 22.36 1.99
N ALA A 179 -8.11 21.60 1.26
CA ALA A 179 -7.81 21.84 -0.16
C ALA A 179 -8.77 21.10 -1.12
N PHE A 180 -9.13 19.86 -0.79
CA PHE A 180 -9.90 18.92 -1.61
C PHE A 180 -11.31 18.66 -1.06
N GLY A 181 -11.53 18.85 0.23
CA GLY A 181 -12.75 18.47 0.96
C GLY A 181 -12.79 17.01 1.44
N PHE A 182 -11.69 16.27 1.27
CA PHE A 182 -11.47 14.90 1.73
C PHE A 182 -9.95 14.64 1.81
N ASP A 183 -9.56 13.62 2.55
CA ASP A 183 -8.16 13.17 2.65
C ASP A 183 -7.83 12.03 1.68
N HIS A 184 -6.55 11.71 1.57
CA HIS A 184 -6.05 10.62 0.74
C HIS A 184 -6.56 9.24 1.19
N ALA A 185 -6.78 9.02 2.48
CA ALA A 185 -7.26 7.75 3.02
C ALA A 185 -8.68 7.46 2.50
N THR A 186 -9.56 8.44 2.60
CA THR A 186 -10.94 8.38 2.09
C THR A 186 -10.95 8.17 0.58
N LEU A 187 -10.13 8.93 -0.16
CA LEU A 187 -10.02 8.79 -1.62
C LEU A 187 -9.48 7.42 -2.03
N GLY A 188 -8.46 6.92 -1.32
CA GLY A 188 -7.85 5.61 -1.55
C GLY A 188 -8.88 4.50 -1.31
N GLY A 189 -9.62 4.56 -0.20
CA GLY A 189 -10.70 3.63 0.09
C GLY A 189 -11.74 3.57 -1.02
N GLU A 190 -12.22 4.73 -1.50
CA GLU A 190 -13.18 4.81 -2.60
C GLU A 190 -12.60 4.21 -3.90
N LEU A 191 -11.33 4.48 -4.21
CA LEU A 191 -10.66 3.89 -5.37
C LEU A 191 -10.65 2.35 -5.29
N LEU A 192 -10.30 1.78 -4.12
CA LEU A 192 -10.28 0.34 -3.94
C LEU A 192 -11.69 -0.28 -4.07
N ARG A 193 -12.74 0.42 -3.62
CA ARG A 193 -14.14 0.00 -3.86
C ARG A 193 -14.49 -0.01 -5.33
N GLN A 194 -14.10 1.02 -6.10
CA GLN A 194 -14.31 1.05 -7.55
C GLN A 194 -13.58 -0.08 -8.27
N TRP A 195 -12.42 -0.48 -7.77
CA TRP A 195 -11.69 -1.65 -8.26
C TRP A 195 -12.25 -2.99 -7.79
N LYS A 196 -13.34 -2.97 -7.00
CA LYS A 196 -14.01 -4.16 -6.43
C LYS A 196 -13.04 -5.01 -5.59
N LEU A 197 -12.17 -4.36 -4.84
CA LEU A 197 -11.29 -5.02 -3.89
C LEU A 197 -12.05 -5.40 -2.61
N PRO A 198 -11.63 -6.45 -1.89
CA PRO A 198 -12.32 -6.90 -0.69
C PRO A 198 -12.22 -5.86 0.42
N ASP A 199 -13.25 -5.79 1.28
CA ASP A 199 -13.31 -4.84 2.40
C ASP A 199 -12.12 -5.01 3.37
N SER A 200 -11.50 -6.20 3.41
CA SER A 200 -10.27 -6.46 4.17
C SER A 200 -9.07 -5.63 3.72
N LEU A 201 -9.12 -5.01 2.54
CA LEU A 201 -8.14 -4.04 2.06
C LEU A 201 -8.73 -2.62 2.08
N VAL A 202 -10.00 -2.47 1.72
CA VAL A 202 -10.66 -1.16 1.67
C VAL A 202 -10.69 -0.49 3.03
N GLU A 203 -11.13 -1.19 4.08
CA GLU A 203 -11.31 -0.59 5.41
C GLU A 203 -9.98 -0.13 6.02
N PRO A 204 -8.90 -0.93 6.01
CA PRO A 204 -7.59 -0.47 6.50
C PRO A 204 -7.05 0.74 5.74
N VAL A 205 -7.23 0.80 4.42
CA VAL A 205 -6.83 1.97 3.62
C VAL A 205 -7.70 3.19 3.97
N THR A 206 -8.99 3.00 4.23
CA THR A 206 -9.91 4.12 4.53
C THR A 206 -9.65 4.74 5.90
N TYR A 207 -9.36 3.92 6.91
CA TYR A 207 -9.35 4.33 8.32
C TYR A 207 -7.97 4.29 8.99
N HIS A 208 -6.86 4.19 8.25
CA HIS A 208 -5.53 4.08 8.87
C HIS A 208 -5.12 5.32 9.70
N HIS A 209 -5.66 6.51 9.42
CA HIS A 209 -5.49 7.70 10.28
C HIS A 209 -6.45 7.75 11.47
N HIS A 210 -7.54 6.96 11.42
CA HIS A 210 -8.59 6.90 12.44
C HIS A 210 -8.94 5.44 12.77
N PRO A 211 -7.98 4.64 13.29
CA PRO A 211 -8.15 3.19 13.41
C PRO A 211 -9.29 2.77 14.35
N ALA A 212 -9.71 3.66 15.26
CA ALA A 212 -10.86 3.45 16.13
C ALA A 212 -12.21 3.38 15.38
N ASP A 213 -12.28 3.91 14.15
CA ASP A 213 -13.51 3.91 13.34
C ASP A 213 -13.73 2.61 12.56
N ALA A 214 -12.73 1.73 12.49
CA ALA A 214 -12.83 0.44 11.82
C ALA A 214 -13.74 -0.55 12.59
N GLN A 215 -14.68 -1.18 11.88
CA GLN A 215 -15.69 -2.07 12.42
C GLN A 215 -15.47 -3.54 12.06
N TYR A 216 -15.03 -3.85 10.83
CA TYR A 216 -14.97 -5.23 10.34
C TYR A 216 -13.54 -5.80 10.36
N TYR A 217 -12.54 -4.94 10.11
CA TYR A 217 -11.11 -5.25 10.03
C TYR A 217 -10.28 -4.32 10.95
N PRO A 218 -10.59 -4.23 12.26
CA PRO A 218 -9.89 -3.33 13.18
C PRO A 218 -8.43 -3.73 13.40
N GLN A 219 -8.08 -5.02 13.31
CA GLN A 219 -6.69 -5.46 13.47
C GLN A 219 -5.82 -5.05 12.28
N GLU A 220 -6.32 -5.24 11.06
CA GLU A 220 -5.67 -4.77 9.84
C GLU A 220 -5.49 -3.26 9.85
N THR A 221 -6.55 -2.52 10.22
CA THR A 221 -6.52 -1.05 10.26
C THR A 221 -5.52 -0.54 11.30
N ALA A 222 -5.55 -1.09 12.51
CA ALA A 222 -4.60 -0.74 13.57
C ALA A 222 -3.15 -1.09 13.17
N ALA A 223 -2.93 -2.21 12.49
CA ALA A 223 -1.60 -2.60 12.02
C ALA A 223 -1.07 -1.66 10.92
N VAL A 224 -1.91 -1.26 9.95
CA VAL A 224 -1.54 -0.27 8.92
C VAL A 224 -1.25 1.08 9.57
N SER A 225 -2.07 1.51 10.52
CA SER A 225 -1.88 2.76 11.26
C SER A 225 -0.54 2.81 12.00
N LEU A 226 -0.23 1.77 12.80
CA LEU A 226 1.05 1.64 13.49
C LEU A 226 2.22 1.57 12.50
N ALA A 227 2.07 0.82 11.41
CA ALA A 227 3.10 0.67 10.40
C ALA A 227 3.42 1.98 9.66
N ASN A 228 2.40 2.80 9.37
CA ASN A 228 2.59 4.14 8.80
C ASN A 228 3.42 5.02 9.76
N ALA A 229 3.08 5.01 11.05
CA ALA A 229 3.87 5.72 12.06
C ALA A 229 5.32 5.22 12.13
N ILE A 230 5.53 3.89 12.12
CA ILE A 230 6.88 3.30 12.07
C ILE A 230 7.63 3.74 10.81
N ALA A 231 6.99 3.74 9.65
CA ALA A 231 7.64 4.11 8.38
C ALA A 231 8.15 5.55 8.41
N ASN A 232 7.37 6.48 8.96
CA ASN A 232 7.76 7.87 9.15
C ASN A 232 9.02 8.03 10.03
N THR A 233 9.30 7.10 10.96
CA THR A 233 10.53 7.12 11.79
C THR A 233 11.78 6.51 11.13
N ILE A 234 11.61 5.72 10.06
CA ILE A 234 12.72 4.98 9.43
C ILE A 234 13.32 5.75 8.25
N GLU A 235 12.50 6.52 7.55
CA GLU A 235 12.94 7.32 6.41
C GLU A 235 13.50 8.67 6.85
N PRO A 236 14.41 9.29 6.06
CA PRO A 236 14.59 10.73 6.17
C PRO A 236 13.21 11.39 5.93
N PRO A 237 12.76 12.32 6.78
CA PRO A 237 11.39 12.85 6.73
C PRO A 237 11.07 13.39 5.32
N TYR A 238 10.14 12.73 4.62
CA TYR A 238 9.55 13.25 3.39
C TYR A 238 8.55 14.37 3.69
N SER A 239 7.96 14.29 4.88
CA SER A 239 7.21 15.32 5.57
C SER A 239 7.68 15.29 7.02
N THR A 240 7.54 16.40 7.72
CA THR A 240 7.97 16.54 9.11
C THR A 240 7.01 15.80 10.08
N ASP A 241 6.48 14.65 9.68
CA ASP A 241 5.59 13.73 10.42
C ASP A 241 6.29 13.04 11.63
N ASP A 242 7.31 13.68 12.21
CA ASP A 242 8.16 13.12 13.29
C ASP A 242 7.42 12.94 14.62
N ASP A 243 6.16 13.37 14.73
CA ASP A 243 5.25 13.11 15.85
C ASP A 243 3.79 12.92 15.34
N LEU A 244 3.51 11.96 14.47
CA LEU A 244 2.11 11.51 14.36
C LEU A 244 1.76 10.79 15.67
N PRO A 245 0.84 11.32 16.51
CA PRO A 245 0.49 10.70 17.77
C PRO A 245 -0.11 9.33 17.47
N ILE A 246 0.62 8.28 17.83
CA ILE A 246 0.13 6.91 17.73
C ILE A 246 -1.18 6.83 18.53
N ASP A 247 -2.29 6.52 17.87
CA ASP A 247 -3.56 6.37 18.55
C ASP A 247 -3.46 5.22 19.56
N THR A 248 -3.55 5.55 20.85
CA THR A 248 -3.44 4.57 21.94
C THR A 248 -4.47 3.44 21.87
N SER A 249 -5.56 3.62 21.11
CA SER A 249 -6.55 2.57 20.86
C SER A 249 -5.93 1.34 20.19
N ILE A 250 -4.90 1.52 19.36
CA ILE A 250 -4.28 0.44 18.59
C ILE A 250 -3.54 -0.56 19.49
N TRP A 251 -3.01 -0.12 20.64
CA TRP A 251 -2.31 -0.99 21.57
C TRP A 251 -3.20 -2.13 22.07
N LYS A 252 -4.45 -1.78 22.42
CA LYS A 252 -5.43 -2.76 22.87
C LYS A 252 -5.87 -3.68 21.71
N THR A 253 -6.06 -3.13 20.52
CA THR A 253 -6.50 -3.87 19.33
C THR A 253 -5.46 -4.89 18.85
N LEU A 254 -4.20 -4.49 18.88
CA LEU A 254 -3.07 -5.32 18.48
C LEU A 254 -2.57 -6.20 19.63
N GLY A 255 -2.84 -5.85 20.89
CA GLY A 255 -2.23 -6.55 22.03
C GLY A 255 -0.74 -6.28 22.16
N ILE A 256 -0.27 -5.14 21.63
CA ILE A 256 1.12 -4.67 21.65
C ILE A 256 1.20 -3.51 22.65
N LYS A 257 2.37 -3.32 23.28
CA LYS A 257 2.62 -2.20 24.17
C LYS A 257 3.50 -1.16 23.49
N ASP A 258 3.41 0.07 23.96
CA ASP A 258 4.32 1.16 23.59
C ASP A 258 5.81 0.77 23.75
N SER A 259 6.14 -0.04 24.77
CA SER A 259 7.49 -0.57 24.98
C SER A 259 8.02 -1.47 23.87
N ASP A 260 7.15 -2.01 23.02
CA ASP A 260 7.53 -2.90 21.91
C ASP A 260 7.86 -2.12 20.63
N LEU A 261 7.66 -0.79 20.63
CA LEU A 261 7.80 0.07 19.45
C LEU A 261 9.24 0.12 18.93
N ASP A 262 10.23 0.31 19.81
CA ASP A 262 11.65 0.36 19.43
C ASP A 262 12.11 -0.92 18.74
N ASP A 263 11.67 -2.07 19.27
CA ASP A 263 11.97 -3.38 18.70
C ASP A 263 11.30 -3.54 17.32
N LEU A 264 10.04 -3.12 17.18
CA LEU A 264 9.31 -3.13 15.91
C LEU A 264 9.98 -2.24 14.85
N ILE A 265 10.43 -1.04 15.21
CA ILE A 265 11.16 -0.13 14.31
C ILE A 265 12.46 -0.80 13.85
N CYS A 266 13.21 -1.38 14.78
CA CYS A 266 14.47 -2.07 14.48
C CYS A 266 14.28 -3.26 13.53
N GLU A 267 13.32 -4.14 13.84
CA GLU A 267 12.98 -5.29 13.00
C GLU A 267 12.50 -4.87 11.61
N THR A 268 11.67 -3.83 11.54
CA THR A 268 11.18 -3.27 10.27
C THR A 268 12.33 -2.77 9.42
N ARG A 269 13.26 -1.99 10.00
CA ARG A 269 14.43 -1.46 9.28
C ARG A 269 15.29 -2.58 8.71
N LEU A 270 15.52 -3.65 9.47
CA LEU A 270 16.28 -4.82 9.01
C LEU A 270 15.55 -5.55 7.88
N ALA A 271 14.25 -5.80 8.04
CA ALA A 271 13.45 -6.49 7.03
C ALA A 271 13.33 -5.68 5.72
N PHE A 272 13.23 -4.36 5.83
CA PHE A 272 13.18 -3.45 4.70
C PHE A 272 14.50 -3.40 3.92
N SER A 273 15.65 -3.28 4.61
CA SER A 273 16.97 -3.27 3.96
C SER A 273 17.22 -4.52 3.10
N ASN A 274 16.78 -5.68 3.59
CA ASN A 274 16.84 -6.93 2.84
C ASN A 274 15.89 -6.94 1.62
N THR A 275 14.76 -6.24 1.69
CA THR A 275 13.77 -6.16 0.61
C THR A 275 14.21 -5.19 -0.49
N VAL A 276 14.71 -4.00 -0.12
CA VAL A 276 15.16 -2.96 -1.07
C VAL A 276 16.37 -3.39 -1.88
N SER A 277 17.38 -4.02 -1.25
CA SER A 277 18.58 -4.49 -1.95
C SER A 277 18.26 -5.46 -3.10
N ILE A 278 17.17 -6.23 -2.97
CA ILE A 278 16.68 -7.13 -4.01
C ILE A 278 15.86 -6.37 -5.07
N LEU A 279 14.94 -5.48 -4.65
CA LEU A 279 14.03 -4.75 -5.54
C LEU A 279 14.71 -3.61 -6.32
N TYR A 280 15.78 -3.01 -5.80
CA TYR A 280 16.50 -1.88 -6.38
C TYR A 280 18.03 -2.03 -6.21
N PRO A 281 18.67 -3.02 -6.86
CA PRO A 281 20.09 -3.35 -6.64
C PRO A 281 21.08 -2.26 -7.08
N LYS A 282 20.63 -1.19 -7.76
CA LYS A 282 21.45 -0.03 -8.15
C LYS A 282 21.44 1.12 -7.13
N GLN A 283 20.63 1.02 -6.08
CA GLN A 283 20.49 2.04 -5.03
C GLN A 283 20.92 1.52 -3.64
N ALA A 284 21.33 0.25 -3.53
CA ALA A 284 22.00 -0.24 -2.33
C ALA A 284 23.41 0.37 -2.26
N ILE A 285 23.60 1.32 -1.35
CA ILE A 285 24.91 1.81 -0.90
C ILE A 285 25.40 0.89 0.20
#